data_AF-A0A7V8NTV9-F1
#
_entry.id   AF-A0A7V8NTV9-F1
#
_cell.length_a   1.000
_cell.length_b   1.000
_cell.length_c   1.000
_cell.angle_alpha   90.00
_cell.angle_beta   90.00
_cell.angle_gamma   90.00
#
_symmetry.space_group_name_H-M   'P 1'
#
loop_
_entity.id
_entity.type
_entity.pdbx_description
1 polymer ?
#
loop_
_entity_poly.entity_id
_entity_poly.type
_entity_poly.pdbx_seq_one_letter_code
_entity_poly.pdbx_strand_id
1 'polypeptide(L)'
;QVVAEAYFKLPPGDRGRCAIFGQNYGQAGAIDFFGAKMGLPPAISGHQNYYYWGPRGYTGECMIVMGDEYKTLSQKFDSVEEVGTVFHPLSMPYEHFDVYLCRRPRFGPLLQVWPKLKNWD
;
A
#
# COMPACT_ATOMS: atom_id res chain seq x y z
N GLN A 1 -12.50 1.07 4.54
CA GLN A 1 -13.31 1.51 3.39
C GLN A 1 -12.49 2.31 2.39
N VAL A 2 -11.71 3.31 2.85
CA VAL A 2 -10.82 4.17 2.02
C VAL A 2 -10.01 3.41 0.96
N VAL A 3 -9.27 2.37 1.35
CA VAL A 3 -8.44 1.59 0.41
C VAL A 3 -9.28 0.91 -0.69
N ALA A 4 -10.43 0.35 -0.33
CA ALA A 4 -11.34 -0.28 -1.30
C ALA A 4 -11.90 0.75 -2.28
N GLU A 5 -12.33 1.91 -1.78
CA GLU A 5 -12.82 2.99 -2.63
C GLU A 5 -11.74 3.51 -3.59
N ALA A 6 -10.51 3.72 -3.10
CA ALA A 6 -9.38 4.11 -3.94
C ALA A 6 -9.09 3.05 -5.02
N TYR A 7 -9.07 1.77 -4.64
CA TYR A 7 -8.83 0.66 -5.56
C TYR A 7 -9.91 0.57 -6.65
N PHE A 8 -11.19 0.69 -6.28
CA PHE A 8 -12.29 0.61 -7.25
C PHE A 8 -12.47 1.89 -8.08
N LYS A 9 -11.92 3.03 -7.67
CA LYS A 9 -11.83 4.23 -8.50
C LYS A 9 -10.77 4.11 -9.61
N LEU A 10 -9.82 3.17 -9.51
CA LEU A 10 -8.87 2.92 -10.60
C LEU A 10 -9.57 2.42 -11.87
N PRO A 11 -9.06 2.76 -13.06
CA PRO A 11 -9.49 2.15 -14.32
C PRO A 11 -9.41 0.61 -14.22
N PRO A 12 -10.39 -0.14 -14.75
CA PRO A 12 -10.43 -1.60 -14.61
C PRO A 12 -9.14 -2.32 -15.06
N GLY A 13 -8.47 -1.82 -16.11
CA GLY A 13 -7.21 -2.37 -16.60
C GLY A 13 -6.01 -2.19 -15.66
N ASP A 14 -6.07 -1.20 -14.76
CA ASP A 14 -4.98 -0.86 -13.84
C ASP A 14 -5.13 -1.53 -12.47
N ARG A 15 -6.36 -1.88 -12.07
CA ARG A 15 -6.68 -2.47 -10.76
C ARG A 15 -5.79 -3.68 -10.44
N GLY A 16 -5.70 -4.64 -11.36
CA GLY A 16 -4.88 -5.85 -11.17
C GLY A 16 -3.38 -5.61 -11.12
N ARG A 17 -2.91 -4.43 -11.53
CA ARG A 17 -1.49 -4.03 -11.52
C ARG A 17 -1.12 -3.11 -10.36
N CYS A 18 -2.11 -2.56 -9.67
CA CYS A 18 -1.90 -1.66 -8.56
C CYS A 18 -1.81 -2.43 -7.24
N ALA A 19 -0.64 -2.38 -6.61
CA ALA A 19 -0.39 -3.06 -5.35
C ALA A 19 -1.04 -2.30 -4.18
N ILE A 20 -1.47 -3.00 -3.13
CA ILE A 20 -1.81 -2.39 -1.84
C ILE A 20 -0.65 -2.64 -0.90
N PHE A 21 0.00 -1.58 -0.41
CA PHE A 21 1.19 -1.67 0.42
C PHE A 21 0.90 -1.16 1.84
N GLY A 22 1.07 -2.03 2.84
CA GLY A 22 1.03 -1.67 4.26
C GLY A 22 2.42 -1.52 4.86
N GLN A 23 2.60 -0.53 5.72
CA GLN A 23 3.88 -0.29 6.42
C GLN A 23 4.16 -1.34 7.49
N ASN A 24 3.11 -1.99 8.00
CA ASN A 24 3.21 -3.07 8.98
C ASN A 24 2.26 -4.24 8.68
N TYR A 25 2.51 -5.39 9.33
CA TYR A 25 1.69 -6.60 9.17
C TYR A 25 0.23 -6.41 9.62
N GLY A 26 -0.05 -5.48 10.55
CA GLY A 26 -1.40 -5.20 11.04
C GLY A 26 -2.25 -4.57 9.95
N GLN A 27 -1.71 -3.55 9.29
CA GLN A 27 -2.34 -2.91 8.13
C GLN A 27 -2.50 -3.90 6.96
N ALA A 28 -1.43 -4.62 6.61
CA ALA A 28 -1.49 -5.59 5.52
C ALA A 28 -2.47 -6.74 5.83
N GLY A 29 -2.48 -7.20 7.09
CA GLY A 29 -3.42 -8.21 7.59
C GLY A 29 -4.86 -7.75 7.58
N ALA A 30 -5.13 -6.47 7.87
CA ALA A 30 -6.46 -5.91 7.76
C ALA A 30 -6.99 -5.95 6.32
N ILE A 31 -6.13 -5.70 5.33
CA ILE A 31 -6.49 -5.83 3.90
C ILE A 31 -6.75 -7.28 3.54
N ASP A 32 -5.84 -8.19 3.91
CA ASP A 32 -5.98 -9.61 3.60
C ASP A 32 -7.24 -10.22 4.26
N PHE A 33 -7.60 -9.78 5.47
CA PHE A 33 -8.75 -10.31 6.20
C PHE A 33 -10.08 -9.63 5.81
N PHE A 34 -10.16 -8.30 5.89
CA PHE A 34 -11.41 -7.57 5.63
C PHE A 34 -11.61 -7.22 4.15
N GLY A 35 -10.52 -6.95 3.43
CA GLY A 35 -10.53 -6.57 2.02
C GLY A 35 -10.95 -7.70 1.09
N ALA A 36 -10.73 -8.97 1.47
CA ALA A 36 -11.13 -10.13 0.69
C ALA A 36 -12.64 -10.13 0.37
N LYS A 37 -13.50 -9.80 1.35
CA LYS A 37 -14.96 -9.69 1.14
C LYS A 37 -15.36 -8.52 0.24
N MET A 38 -14.47 -7.52 0.11
CA MET A 38 -14.66 -6.37 -0.77
C MET A 38 -14.08 -6.61 -2.17
N GLY A 39 -13.44 -7.76 -2.43
CA GLY A 39 -12.80 -8.06 -3.71
C GLY A 39 -11.43 -7.39 -3.89
N LEU A 40 -10.78 -6.97 -2.80
CA LEU A 40 -9.41 -6.47 -2.85
C LEU A 40 -8.40 -7.62 -3.07
N PRO A 41 -7.31 -7.38 -3.81
CA PRO A 41 -6.21 -8.34 -3.87
C PRO A 41 -5.48 -8.40 -2.53
N PRO A 42 -4.71 -9.47 -2.26
CA PRO A 42 -3.84 -9.53 -1.10
C PRO A 42 -2.85 -8.36 -1.09
N ALA A 43 -2.61 -7.80 0.09
CA ALA A 43 -1.63 -6.77 0.31
C ALA A 43 -0.19 -7.32 0.24
N ILE A 44 0.73 -6.38 0.09
CA ILE A 44 2.17 -6.59 0.23
C ILE A 44 2.70 -5.70 1.35
N SER A 45 3.75 -6.16 2.02
CA SER A 45 4.43 -5.39 3.06
C SER A 45 5.86 -5.90 3.22
N GLY A 46 6.74 -5.01 3.64
CA GLY A 46 8.09 -5.37 4.05
C GLY A 46 8.18 -5.93 5.48
N HIS A 47 7.08 -5.92 6.24
CA HIS A 47 7.09 -6.28 7.66
C HIS A 47 6.78 -7.76 7.91
N GLN A 48 7.60 -8.43 8.75
CA GLN A 48 7.42 -9.82 9.17
C GLN A 48 7.24 -10.80 7.99
N ASN A 49 6.30 -11.73 8.09
CA ASN A 49 6.05 -12.78 7.09
C ASN A 49 5.68 -12.24 5.70
N TYR A 50 5.13 -11.03 5.60
CA TYR A 50 4.81 -10.42 4.31
C TYR A 50 6.06 -10.21 3.46
N TYR A 51 7.22 -9.93 4.08
CA TYR A 51 8.49 -9.81 3.37
C TYR A 51 8.82 -11.08 2.58
N TYR A 52 8.59 -12.25 3.18
CA TYR A 52 8.85 -13.56 2.56
C TYR A 52 7.84 -13.91 1.47
N TRP A 53 6.61 -13.38 1.55
CA TRP A 53 5.62 -13.55 0.48
C TRP A 53 5.91 -12.69 -0.76
N GLY A 54 6.78 -11.68 -0.60
CA GLY A 54 7.33 -10.92 -1.70
C GLY A 54 6.35 -9.93 -2.35
N PRO A 55 6.76 -9.30 -3.46
CA PRO A 55 5.96 -8.29 -4.15
C PRO A 55 4.81 -8.86 -4.99
N ARG A 56 4.54 -10.17 -4.96
CA ARG A 56 3.42 -10.83 -5.67
C ARG A 56 3.31 -10.49 -7.17
N GLY A 57 4.44 -10.25 -7.83
CA GLY A 57 4.48 -9.88 -9.26
C GLY A 57 4.20 -8.41 -9.56
N TYR A 58 3.94 -7.57 -8.55
CA TYR A 58 3.79 -6.13 -8.73
C TYR A 58 5.13 -5.48 -9.06
N THR A 59 5.09 -4.53 -10.00
CA THR A 59 6.29 -3.81 -10.49
C THR A 59 6.58 -2.55 -9.70
N GLY A 60 5.60 -2.03 -8.95
CA GLY A 60 5.66 -0.73 -8.29
C GLY A 60 5.14 0.44 -9.15
N GLU A 61 4.73 0.19 -10.40
CA GLU A 61 4.19 1.23 -11.30
C GLU A 61 2.95 1.94 -10.76
N CYS A 62 2.12 1.21 -10.00
CA CYS A 62 0.97 1.72 -9.27
C CYS A 62 0.94 1.09 -7.88
N MET A 63 0.84 1.92 -6.84
CA MET A 63 0.76 1.48 -5.45
C MET A 63 -0.23 2.33 -4.67
N ILE A 64 -1.16 1.69 -3.97
CA ILE A 64 -1.94 2.30 -2.89
C ILE A 64 -1.14 2.06 -1.61
N VAL A 65 -0.54 3.12 -1.06
CA VAL A 65 0.32 3.06 0.11
C VAL A 65 -0.42 3.58 1.33
N MET A 66 -0.47 2.80 2.40
CA MET A 66 -1.11 3.17 3.67
C MET A 66 -0.09 3.69 4.66
N GLY A 67 -0.27 4.89 5.20
CA GLY A 67 0.48 5.40 6.35
C GLY A 67 1.97 5.67 6.15
N ASP A 68 2.36 6.09 4.95
CA ASP A 68 3.65 6.74 4.71
C ASP A 68 3.47 8.27 4.68
N GLU A 69 4.57 9.01 4.60
CA GLU A 69 4.55 10.46 4.51
C GLU A 69 4.57 10.93 3.06
N TYR A 70 3.74 11.92 2.71
CA TYR A 70 3.73 12.53 1.37
C TYR A 70 5.13 12.95 0.90
N LYS A 71 5.96 13.51 1.79
CA LYS A 71 7.34 13.95 1.48
C LYS A 71 8.21 12.77 1.04
N THR A 72 8.15 11.66 1.77
CA THR A 72 8.90 10.44 1.46
C THR A 72 8.42 9.81 0.15
N LEU A 73 7.11 9.70 -0.02
CA LEU A 73 6.53 9.17 -1.26
C LEU A 73 6.84 10.05 -2.47
N SER A 74 6.81 11.38 -2.31
CA SER A 74 7.13 12.33 -3.37
C SER A 74 8.58 12.26 -3.80
N GLN A 75 9.49 11.71 -3.00
CA GLN A 75 10.86 11.43 -3.46
C GLN A 75 10.94 10.13 -4.27
N LYS A 76 10.08 9.16 -3.96
CA LYS A 76 10.08 7.81 -4.52
C LYS A 76 9.21 7.66 -5.78
N PHE A 77 8.24 8.53 -6.01
CA PHE A 77 7.27 8.44 -7.12
C PHE A 77 7.07 9.77 -7.82
N ASP A 78 6.84 9.77 -9.14
CA ASP A 78 6.54 11.00 -9.89
C ASP A 78 5.14 11.56 -9.63
N SER A 79 4.20 10.72 -9.20
CA SER A 79 2.83 11.13 -8.86
C SER A 79 2.44 10.51 -7.53
N VAL A 80 2.00 11.37 -6.61
CA VAL A 80 1.49 11.02 -5.29
C VAL A 80 0.21 11.81 -5.07
N GLU A 81 -0.89 11.11 -4.85
CA GLU A 81 -2.21 11.69 -4.61
C GLU A 81 -2.73 11.14 -3.30
N GLU A 82 -3.11 12.00 -2.36
CA GLU A 82 -3.83 11.57 -1.16
C GLU A 82 -5.25 11.17 -1.55
N VAL A 83 -5.62 9.92 -1.29
CA VAL A 83 -6.94 9.36 -1.66
C VAL A 83 -7.88 9.22 -0.47
N GLY A 84 -7.41 9.56 0.73
CA GLY A 84 -8.19 9.71 1.95
C GLY A 84 -7.43 9.31 3.21
N THR A 85 -8.05 9.54 4.35
CA THR A 85 -7.47 9.28 5.68
C THR A 85 -8.24 8.19 6.40
N VAL A 86 -7.53 7.26 7.02
CA VAL A 86 -8.09 6.30 7.97
C VAL A 86 -8.13 6.95 9.35
N PHE A 87 -9.33 7.09 9.91
CA PHE A 87 -9.56 7.72 11.20
C PHE A 87 -10.77 7.10 11.89
N HIS A 88 -10.67 6.93 13.20
CA HIS A 88 -11.82 6.67 14.06
C HIS A 88 -11.59 7.31 15.44
N PRO A 89 -12.57 8.01 16.03
CA PRO A 89 -12.37 8.77 17.28
C PRO A 89 -11.96 7.90 18.48
N LEU A 90 -12.31 6.60 18.45
CA LEU A 90 -11.95 5.62 19.48
C LEU A 90 -10.73 4.76 19.13
N SER A 91 -10.12 4.97 17.96
CA SER A 91 -8.88 4.28 17.59
C SER A 91 -7.68 5.00 18.17
N MET A 92 -6.60 4.25 18.40
CA MET A 92 -5.34 4.81 18.88
C MET A 92 -4.84 5.89 17.91
N PRO A 93 -4.31 7.03 18.39
CA PRO A 93 -3.85 8.11 17.51
C PRO A 93 -2.83 7.67 16.45
N TYR A 94 -1.97 6.69 16.76
CA TYR A 94 -0.99 6.15 15.81
C TYR A 94 -1.59 5.19 14.76
N GLU A 95 -2.88 4.88 14.85
CA GLU A 95 -3.65 4.18 13.81
C GLU A 95 -4.41 5.17 12.90
N HIS A 96 -4.17 6.48 13.07
CA HIS A 96 -4.68 7.51 12.17
C HIS A 96 -3.62 7.76 11.10
N PHE A 97 -3.95 7.49 9.85
CA PHE A 97 -2.98 7.57 8.77
C PHE A 97 -3.62 7.86 7.42
N ASP A 98 -2.87 8.54 6.57
CA ASP A 98 -3.30 8.84 5.21
C ASP A 98 -3.03 7.67 4.27
N VAL A 99 -3.82 7.59 3.21
CA VAL A 99 -3.68 6.62 2.13
C VAL A 99 -3.36 7.40 0.87
N TYR A 100 -2.31 6.97 0.18
CA TYR A 100 -1.83 7.61 -1.04
C TYR A 100 -1.91 6.67 -2.23
N LEU A 101 -2.27 7.22 -3.38
CA LEU A 101 -2.12 6.57 -4.68
C LEU A 101 -0.84 7.09 -5.34
N CYS A 102 0.13 6.21 -5.45
CA CYS A 102 1.45 6.47 -5.98
C CYS A 102 1.61 5.85 -7.36
N ARG A 103 2.20 6.58 -8.31
CA ARG A 103 2.44 6.11 -9.68
C ARG A 103 3.81 6.54 -10.19
N ARG A 104 4.35 5.78 -11.14
CA ARG A 104 5.64 6.02 -11.82
C ARG A 104 6.81 6.08 -10.80
N PRO A 105 7.30 4.92 -10.34
CA PRO A 105 8.35 4.84 -9.34
C PRO A 105 9.69 5.32 -9.88
N ARG A 106 10.42 6.12 -9.08
CA ARG A 106 11.77 6.59 -9.36
C ARG A 106 12.87 5.61 -8.93
N PHE A 107 12.48 4.50 -8.30
CA PHE A 107 13.40 3.52 -7.73
C PHE A 107 13.58 2.26 -8.60
N GLY A 108 13.04 2.27 -9.82
CA GLY A 108 13.06 1.11 -10.71
C GLY A 108 12.09 0.00 -10.27
N PRO A 109 12.29 -1.24 -10.76
CA PRO A 109 11.39 -2.35 -10.45
C PRO A 109 11.31 -2.65 -8.94
N LEU A 110 10.10 -2.80 -8.42
CA LEU A 110 9.84 -3.10 -7.01
C LEU A 110 10.64 -4.31 -6.50
N LEU A 111 10.79 -5.35 -7.33
CA LEU A 111 11.57 -6.53 -6.99
C LEU A 111 13.05 -6.22 -6.66
N GLN A 112 13.65 -5.22 -7.31
CA GLN A 112 15.05 -4.83 -7.05
C GLN A 112 15.21 -4.10 -5.73
N VAL A 113 14.20 -3.33 -5.31
CA VAL A 113 14.23 -2.60 -4.04
C VAL A 113 13.65 -3.42 -2.88
N TRP A 114 12.93 -4.50 -3.15
CA TRP A 114 12.30 -5.36 -2.15
C TRP A 114 13.23 -5.76 -1.00
N PRO A 115 14.50 -6.16 -1.23
CA PRO A 115 15.41 -6.52 -0.13
C PRO A 115 15.66 -5.39 0.89
N LYS A 116 15.48 -4.13 0.47
CA LYS A 116 15.63 -2.94 1.32
C LYS A 116 14.38 -2.60 2.12
N LEU A 117 13.23 -3.22 1.81
CA LEU A 117 11.96 -2.98 2.49
C LEU A 117 11.78 -3.87 3.72
N LYS A 118 12.71 -4.79 3.98
CA LYS A 118 12.66 -5.73 5.10
C LYS A 118 12.58 -5.00 6.45
N ASN A 119 11.51 -5.24 7.19
CA ASN A 119 11.28 -4.71 8.53
C ASN A 119 10.88 -5.84 9.50
N TRP A 120 11.32 -5.76 10.75
CA TRP A 120 11.02 -6.70 11.84
C TRP A 120 10.41 -6.03 13.08
N ASP A 121 10.36 -4.70 13.09
CA ASP A 121 9.88 -3.89 14.19
C ASP A 121 8.39 -3.51 14.00
#